data_AF-A0A923JZ83-F1
#
_entry.id   AF-A0A923JZ83-F1
#
_cell.length_a   1.000
_cell.length_b   1.000
_cell.length_c   1.000
_cell.angle_alpha   90.00
_cell.angle_beta   90.00
_cell.angle_gamma   90.00
#
_symmetry.space_group_name_H-M   'P 1'
#
loop_
_entity.id
_entity.type
_entity.pdbx_description
1 polymer ?
#
loop_
_entity_poly.entity_id
_entity_poly.type
_entity_poly.pdbx_seq_one_letter_code
_entity_poly.pdbx_strand_id
1 'polypeptide(L)'
;VSGGNYENLVGNPAPVSTTVTDVQDTTTVTLTATPSVAEGGSIVYTASVNAPVTGTPVVVTLANGQSITIPVGQSSSTVTTPVSNDVYQGHAPVTTNITNVSGGNYE
;
A
#
# COMPACT_ATOMS: atom_id res chain seq x y z
N VAL A 1 26.43 -58.40 34.00
CA VAL A 1 25.91 -57.02 33.85
C VAL A 1 25.17 -56.96 32.52
N SER A 2 23.83 -56.98 32.54
CA SER A 2 23.02 -56.90 31.33
C SER A 2 22.63 -55.44 31.15
N GLY A 3 23.34 -54.73 30.26
CA GLY A 3 23.06 -53.33 29.94
C GLY A 3 21.82 -53.27 29.05
N GLY A 4 20.76 -52.65 29.58
CA GLY A 4 19.58 -52.30 28.81
C GLY A 4 19.96 -51.36 27.68
N ASN A 5 19.76 -51.81 26.46
CA ASN A 5 19.78 -50.99 25.26
C ASN A 5 18.36 -51.01 24.74
N TYR A 6 17.68 -49.86 24.66
CA TYR A 6 16.61 -49.48 23.72
C TYR A 6 16.05 -48.14 24.21
N GLU A 7 16.77 -47.03 24.01
CA GLU A 7 16.13 -45.72 23.90
C GLU A 7 15.11 -45.80 22.76
N ASN A 8 13.83 -45.88 23.13
CA ASN A 8 12.72 -45.71 22.20
C ASN A 8 12.68 -44.24 21.75
N LEU A 9 13.54 -43.87 20.81
CA LEU A 9 13.41 -42.63 20.07
C LEU A 9 12.26 -42.80 19.09
N VAL A 10 11.04 -42.60 19.60
CA VAL A 10 9.88 -42.30 18.76
C VAL A 10 10.12 -40.97 18.07
N GLY A 11 10.82 -41.01 16.94
CA GLY A 11 10.91 -39.88 16.02
C GLY A 11 9.50 -39.59 15.52
N ASN A 12 8.93 -38.48 15.96
CA ASN A 12 7.65 -37.97 15.47
C ASN A 12 7.67 -37.98 13.92
N PRO A 13 6.87 -38.81 13.24
CA PRO A 13 6.85 -38.87 11.78
C PRO A 13 5.94 -37.79 11.19
N ALA A 14 5.66 -36.71 11.94
CA ALA A 14 4.90 -35.60 11.42
C ALA A 14 5.64 -35.00 10.21
N PRO A 15 5.06 -35.01 9.01
CA PRO A 15 5.68 -34.37 7.87
C PRO A 15 5.87 -32.89 8.19
N VAL A 16 7.10 -32.41 8.10
CA VAL A 16 7.37 -30.98 8.04
C VAL A 16 6.85 -30.51 6.69
N SER A 17 5.59 -30.07 6.71
CA SER A 17 5.00 -29.37 5.58
C SER A 17 5.60 -27.97 5.57
N THR A 18 6.61 -27.76 4.74
CA THR A 18 6.97 -26.42 4.31
C THR A 18 5.91 -26.00 3.31
N THR A 19 4.81 -25.47 3.83
CA THR A 19 3.87 -24.72 2.98
C THR A 19 4.64 -23.49 2.49
N VAL A 20 5.12 -23.55 1.25
CA VAL A 20 5.33 -22.35 0.48
C VAL A 20 3.93 -21.84 0.15
N THR A 21 3.36 -21.07 1.07
CA THR A 21 2.24 -20.20 0.72
C THR A 21 2.82 -19.21 -0.27
N ASP A 22 2.49 -19.38 -1.55
CA ASP A 22 2.56 -18.29 -2.50
C ASP A 22 1.73 -17.16 -1.90
N VAL A 23 2.43 -16.15 -1.38
CA VAL A 23 1.78 -14.99 -0.80
C VAL A 23 1.32 -14.21 -2.00
N GLN A 24 0.07 -14.43 -2.41
CA GLN A 24 -0.60 -13.49 -3.30
C GLN A 24 -0.75 -12.19 -2.51
N ASP A 25 0.30 -11.37 -2.54
CA ASP A 25 0.42 -10.08 -1.87
C ASP A 25 -0.58 -9.12 -2.53
N THR A 26 -1.85 -9.25 -2.13
CA THR A 26 -2.91 -8.33 -2.50
C THR A 26 -2.65 -7.00 -1.82
N THR A 27 -1.81 -6.20 -2.45
CA THR A 27 -1.47 -4.87 -1.97
C THR A 27 -2.65 -3.95 -2.25
N THR A 28 -3.38 -3.60 -1.20
CA THR A 28 -4.53 -2.70 -1.33
C THR A 28 -4.04 -1.26 -1.27
N VAL A 29 -4.09 -0.54 -2.40
CA VAL A 29 -3.81 0.89 -2.42
C VAL A 29 -5.04 1.65 -1.92
N THR A 30 -4.86 2.45 -0.89
CA THR A 30 -5.89 3.32 -0.33
C THR A 30 -5.55 4.77 -0.65
N LEU A 31 -6.49 5.52 -1.23
CA LEU A 31 -6.37 6.97 -1.38
C LEU A 31 -7.24 7.67 -0.33
N THR A 32 -6.63 8.56 0.44
CA THR A 32 -7.35 9.49 1.29
C THR A 32 -7.08 10.92 0.84
N ALA A 33 -8.09 11.78 0.99
CA ALA A 33 -7.99 13.20 0.69
C ALA A 33 -8.49 14.02 1.88
N THR A 34 -8.04 15.26 2.00
CA THR A 34 -8.61 16.20 2.97
C THR A 34 -10.11 16.38 2.70
N PRO A 35 -10.98 16.12 3.69
CA PRO A 35 -12.43 15.97 3.48
C PRO A 35 -13.13 17.28 3.10
N SER A 36 -12.57 18.42 3.49
CA SER A 36 -13.04 19.75 3.07
C SER A 36 -11.86 20.72 3.06
N VAL A 37 -11.87 21.64 2.09
CA VAL A 37 -10.88 22.71 2.00
C VAL A 37 -11.62 24.02 1.76
N ALA A 38 -11.14 25.11 2.35
CA ALA A 38 -11.63 26.44 2.03
C ALA A 38 -11.19 26.86 0.61
N GLU A 39 -11.87 27.85 0.04
CA GLU A 39 -11.45 28.49 -1.22
C GLU A 39 -10.04 29.08 -1.04
N GLY A 40 -9.19 28.93 -2.06
CA GLY A 40 -7.75 29.25 -1.94
C GLY A 40 -6.94 28.30 -1.05
N GLY A 41 -7.55 27.22 -0.55
CA GLY A 41 -6.89 26.19 0.25
C GLY A 41 -6.08 25.20 -0.59
N SER A 42 -5.67 24.10 0.03
CA SER A 42 -4.94 23.03 -0.65
C SER A 42 -5.49 21.67 -0.24
N ILE A 43 -5.72 20.82 -1.22
CA ILE A 43 -6.13 19.43 -1.00
C ILE A 43 -4.87 18.58 -0.90
N VAL A 44 -4.74 17.84 0.20
CA VAL A 44 -3.68 16.86 0.36
C VAL A 44 -4.24 15.48 0.04
N TYR A 45 -3.68 14.85 -0.98
CA TYR A 45 -3.97 13.46 -1.33
C TYR A 45 -2.86 12.58 -0.76
N THR A 46 -3.25 11.54 -0.03
CA THR A 46 -2.32 10.54 0.53
C THR A 46 -2.64 9.19 -0.09
N ALA A 47 -1.68 8.62 -0.81
CA ALA A 47 -1.75 7.22 -1.23
C ALA A 47 -1.00 6.38 -0.21
N SER A 48 -1.62 5.28 0.24
CA SER A 48 -1.01 4.32 1.16
C SER A 48 -1.19 2.90 0.65
N VAL A 49 -0.17 2.09 0.84
CA VAL A 49 -0.18 0.64 0.68
C VAL A 49 -0.14 -0.02 2.06
N ASN A 50 -0.59 -1.27 2.16
CA ASN A 50 -0.63 -2.05 3.40
C ASN A 50 0.75 -2.65 3.79
N ALA A 51 1.75 -2.56 2.92
CA ALA A 51 3.12 -3.01 3.17
C ALA A 51 4.13 -2.07 2.49
N PRO A 52 5.36 -1.94 3.01
CA PRO A 52 6.40 -1.14 2.36
C PRO A 52 6.64 -1.58 0.92
N VAL A 53 6.85 -0.61 0.03
CA VAL A 53 7.17 -0.87 -1.37
C VAL A 53 8.52 -1.58 -1.50
N THR A 54 8.56 -2.65 -2.29
CA THR A 54 9.77 -3.43 -2.59
C THR A 54 10.05 -3.40 -4.09
N GLY A 55 11.32 -3.56 -4.47
CA GLY A 55 11.76 -3.66 -5.86
C GLY A 55 11.68 -2.36 -6.66
N THR A 56 10.47 -1.90 -7.00
CA THR A 56 10.24 -0.67 -7.78
C THR A 56 9.25 0.26 -7.08
N PRO A 57 9.40 1.59 -7.20
CA PRO A 57 8.44 2.54 -6.66
C PRO A 57 7.02 2.29 -7.18
N VAL A 58 6.01 2.48 -6.33
CA VAL A 58 4.60 2.47 -6.74
C VAL A 58 4.21 3.87 -7.20
N VAL A 59 3.61 3.96 -8.39
CA VAL A 59 3.11 5.20 -8.98
C VAL A 59 1.59 5.12 -9.06
N VAL A 60 0.91 6.00 -8.33
CA VAL A 60 -0.54 6.14 -8.30
C VAL A 60 -0.93 7.36 -9.13
N THR A 61 -1.72 7.15 -10.16
CA THR A 61 -2.26 8.23 -11.02
C THR A 61 -3.66 8.59 -10.55
N LEU A 62 -3.91 9.88 -10.41
CA LEU A 62 -5.18 10.44 -9.98
C LEU A 62 -5.99 10.95 -11.18
N ALA A 63 -7.32 10.97 -11.08
CA ALA A 63 -8.19 11.49 -12.14
C ALA A 63 -7.97 12.97 -12.49
N ASN A 64 -7.40 13.74 -11.56
CA ASN A 64 -7.02 15.12 -11.80
C ASN A 64 -5.69 15.27 -12.58
N GLY A 65 -5.09 14.15 -13.03
CA GLY A 65 -3.84 14.12 -13.79
C GLY A 65 -2.57 14.14 -12.93
N GLN A 66 -2.69 14.26 -11.61
CA GLN A 66 -1.54 14.21 -10.69
C GLN A 66 -1.05 12.77 -10.52
N SER A 67 0.22 12.61 -10.15
CA SER A 67 0.80 11.31 -9.80
C SER A 67 1.43 11.35 -8.41
N ILE A 68 1.13 10.35 -7.59
CA ILE A 68 1.76 10.10 -6.29
C ILE A 68 2.75 8.96 -6.46
N THR A 69 4.02 9.19 -6.14
CA THR A 69 5.04 8.14 -6.14
C THR A 69 5.36 7.73 -4.70
N ILE A 70 5.12 6.46 -4.37
CA ILE A 70 5.52 5.82 -3.13
C ILE A 70 6.87 5.14 -3.38
N PRO A 71 7.98 5.66 -2.84
CA PRO A 71 9.30 5.10 -3.07
C PRO A 71 9.47 3.77 -2.34
N VAL A 72 10.44 2.98 -2.80
CA VAL A 72 10.84 1.71 -2.16
C VAL A 72 11.19 1.96 -0.68
N GLY A 73 10.71 1.09 0.20
CA GLY A 73 10.86 1.18 1.64
C GLY A 73 9.82 2.06 2.34
N GLN A 74 8.99 2.80 1.59
CA GLN A 74 7.86 3.55 2.15
C GLN A 74 6.55 2.82 1.92
N SER A 75 5.57 3.09 2.77
CA SER A 75 4.21 2.57 2.63
C SER A 75 3.20 3.65 2.23
N SER A 76 3.62 4.92 2.17
CA SER A 76 2.74 6.02 1.81
C SER A 76 3.51 7.19 1.19
N SER A 77 2.78 8.02 0.46
CA SER A 77 3.28 9.26 -0.11
C SER A 77 2.12 10.23 -0.33
N THR A 78 2.43 11.52 -0.43
CA THR A 78 1.42 12.57 -0.55
C THR A 78 1.69 13.48 -1.74
N VAL A 79 0.62 14.04 -2.29
CA VAL A 79 0.69 15.15 -3.24
C VAL A 79 -0.33 16.21 -2.85
N THR A 80 0.07 17.48 -2.97
CA THR A 80 -0.78 18.62 -2.65
C THR A 80 -1.24 19.29 -3.93
N THR A 81 -2.52 19.59 -4.01
CA THR A 81 -3.12 20.32 -5.13
C THR A 81 -3.76 21.61 -4.62
N PRO A 82 -3.32 22.78 -5.11
CA PRO A 82 -3.92 24.05 -4.72
C PRO A 82 -5.33 24.16 -5.30
N VAL A 83 -6.26 24.71 -4.53
CA VAL A 83 -7.59 25.08 -5.01
C VAL A 83 -7.57 26.56 -5.34
N SER A 84 -8.09 26.90 -6.51
CA SER A 84 -8.23 28.29 -6.94
C SER A 84 -9.08 29.08 -5.94
N ASN A 85 -8.86 30.39 -5.88
CA ASN A 85 -9.75 31.30 -5.16
C ASN A 85 -10.43 32.19 -6.21
N ASP A 86 -11.75 32.04 -6.35
CA ASP A 86 -12.55 32.84 -7.26
C ASP A 86 -13.70 33.45 -6.45
N VAL A 87 -13.75 34.78 -6.42
CA VAL A 87 -14.70 35.57 -5.61
C VAL A 87 -16.11 35.54 -6.20
N TYR A 88 -16.25 35.15 -7.48
CA TYR A 88 -17.50 35.23 -8.23
C TYR A 88 -18.08 33.87 -8.62
N GLN A 89 -17.31 32.79 -8.47
CA GLN A 89 -17.73 31.42 -8.78
C GLN A 89 -17.62 30.56 -7.51
N GLY A 90 -18.76 30.09 -7.00
CA GLY A 90 -18.75 29.10 -5.93
C GLY A 90 -18.08 27.80 -6.41
N HIS A 91 -17.19 27.24 -5.59
CA HIS A 91 -16.43 26.05 -5.98
C HIS A 91 -17.29 24.79 -5.93
N ALA A 92 -17.32 24.03 -7.03
CA ALA A 92 -17.90 22.69 -7.04
C ALA A 92 -17.06 21.74 -6.14
N PRO A 93 -17.68 20.71 -5.54
CA PRO A 93 -16.95 19.72 -4.77
C PRO A 93 -15.82 19.11 -5.61
N VAL A 94 -14.57 19.24 -5.14
CA VAL A 94 -13.43 18.61 -5.79
C VAL A 94 -13.41 17.15 -5.36
N THR A 95 -13.74 16.26 -6.29
CA THR A 95 -13.60 14.81 -6.11
C THR A 95 -12.48 14.31 -7.00
N THR A 96 -11.68 13.39 -6.48
CA THR A 96 -10.59 12.76 -7.23
C THR A 96 -10.47 11.33 -6.75
N ASN A 97 -10.32 10.42 -7.70
CA ASN A 97 -10.12 9.01 -7.45
C ASN A 97 -8.80 8.55 -8.09
N ILE A 98 -8.38 7.33 -7.74
CA ILE A 98 -7.28 6.67 -8.41
C ILE A 98 -7.78 6.18 -9.78
N THR A 99 -7.05 6.51 -10.83
CA THR A 99 -7.32 6.00 -12.19
C THR A 99 -6.37 4.89 -12.59
N ASN A 100 -5.14 4.90 -12.07
CA ASN A 100 -4.15 3.88 -12.37
C ASN A 100 -3.19 3.69 -11.20
N VAL A 101 -2.69 2.47 -11.04
CA VAL A 101 -1.59 2.13 -10.13
C VAL A 101 -0.61 1.29 -10.93
N SER A 102 0.68 1.63 -10.84
CA SER A 102 1.74 0.89 -11.51
C SER A 102 2.98 0.79 -10.62
N GLY A 103 3.83 -0.20 -10.86
CA GLY A 103 5.05 -0.42 -10.07
C GLY A 103 4.80 -1.20 -8.78
N GLY A 104 5.86 -1.32 -7.97
CA GLY A 104 5.96 -2.35 -6.92
C GLY A 104 6.51 -3.66 -7.49
N ASN A 105 7.18 -4.44 -6.63
CA ASN A 105 7.53 -5.84 -6.89
C ASN A 105 6.82 -6.69 -5.83
N TYR A 106 5.50 -6.74 -5.94
CA TYR A 106 4.64 -7.57 -5.11
C TYR A 106 4.26 -8.81 -5.93
N GLU A 107 5.29 -9.56 -6.31
CA GLU A 107 5.24 -10.95 -6.80
C GLU A 107 6.16 -11.79 -5.92
#